data_AF-A0AAU7LCQ0-F1
#
_entry.id   AF-A0AAU7LCQ0-F1
#
_cell.length_a   1.000
_cell.length_b   1.000
_cell.length_c   1.000
_cell.angle_alpha   90.00
_cell.angle_beta   90.00
_cell.angle_gamma   90.00
#
_symmetry.space_group_name_H-M   'P 1'
#
loop_
_entity.id
_entity.type
_entity.pdbx_description
1 polymer ?
#
loop_
_entity_poly.entity_id
_entity_poly.type
_entity_poly.pdbx_seq_one_letter_code
_entity_poly.pdbx_strand_id
1 'polypeptide(L)'
;MLHPLTQNPWQIDTDRESGPVSLSHLHQLDRTRYAIQTIARMVGNSASEPDATGSPPLDPWAVTALMGGVESLCEHLGTLTEAMLDQALQPHDEREAPNPTHKAPPSIQ
;
A
#
# COMPACT_ATOMS: atom_id res chain seq x y z
N MET A 1 -9.82 28.97 20.55
CA MET A 1 -8.73 27.98 20.72
C MET A 1 -9.39 26.63 20.94
N LEU A 2 -9.14 25.66 20.05
CA LEU A 2 -9.61 24.28 20.25
C LEU A 2 -8.72 23.58 21.28
N HIS A 3 -9.33 22.75 22.13
CA HIS A 3 -8.62 21.99 23.15
C HIS A 3 -7.88 20.81 22.48
N PRO A 4 -6.63 20.48 22.86
CA PRO A 4 -5.86 19.39 22.22
C PRO A 4 -6.58 18.03 22.27
N LEU A 5 -7.37 17.77 23.32
CA LEU A 5 -8.18 16.55 23.45
C LEU A 5 -9.45 16.52 22.57
N THR A 6 -9.79 17.62 21.87
CA THR A 6 -10.91 17.68 20.91
C THR A 6 -10.43 17.65 19.46
N GLN A 7 -9.12 17.56 19.22
CA GLN A 7 -8.57 17.41 17.88
C GLN A 7 -8.76 15.96 17.41
N ASN A 8 -9.13 15.80 16.15
CA ASN A 8 -9.26 14.47 15.56
C ASN A 8 -7.85 13.84 15.51
N PRO A 9 -7.60 12.71 16.18
CA PRO A 9 -6.29 12.06 16.16
C PRO A 9 -5.88 11.55 14.77
N TRP A 10 -6.84 11.51 13.82
CA TRP A 10 -6.63 11.14 12.42
C TRP A 10 -6.48 12.35 11.50
N GLN A 11 -6.45 13.57 12.05
CA GLN A 11 -6.21 14.77 11.27
C GLN A 11 -4.74 14.82 10.87
N ILE A 12 -4.48 14.74 9.57
CA ILE A 12 -3.15 14.87 8.99
C ILE A 12 -2.95 16.35 8.67
N ASP A 13 -2.07 17.02 9.41
CA ASP A 13 -1.75 18.45 9.26
C ASP A 13 -0.67 18.64 8.17
N THR A 14 -0.94 18.10 6.98
CA THR A 14 -0.06 18.22 5.82
C THR A 14 -0.77 19.07 4.78
N ASP A 15 -0.17 20.21 4.40
CA ASP A 15 -0.76 21.24 3.53
C ASP A 15 -1.23 20.72 2.15
N ARG A 16 -0.82 19.53 1.73
CA ARG A 16 -1.12 18.95 0.43
C ARG A 16 -2.11 17.80 0.54
N GLU A 17 -3.35 18.04 0.12
CA GLU A 17 -4.43 17.04 0.13
C GLU A 17 -4.26 15.92 -0.91
N SER A 18 -3.51 16.16 -2.00
CA SER A 18 -3.29 15.18 -3.07
C SER A 18 -1.95 15.32 -3.77
N GLY A 19 -1.39 14.20 -4.21
CA GLY A 19 -0.14 14.12 -4.97
C GLY A 19 -0.07 12.84 -5.80
N PRO A 20 0.78 12.81 -6.85
CA PRO A 20 0.94 11.63 -7.68
C PRO A 20 1.64 10.51 -6.90
N VAL A 21 1.18 9.28 -7.09
CA VAL A 21 1.82 8.06 -6.55
C VAL A 21 2.04 7.05 -7.66
N SER A 22 3.12 6.28 -7.58
CA SER A 22 3.37 5.20 -8.54
C SER A 22 2.31 4.11 -8.43
N LEU A 23 1.75 3.68 -9.58
CA LEU A 23 0.88 2.51 -9.66
C LEU A 23 1.59 1.24 -9.18
N SER A 24 2.91 1.16 -9.32
CA SER A 24 3.67 0.00 -8.82
C SER A 24 3.54 -0.14 -7.30
N HIS A 25 3.59 0.98 -6.56
CA HIS A 25 3.41 0.98 -5.11
C HIS A 25 1.99 0.52 -4.75
N LEU A 26 0.96 0.98 -5.47
CA LEU A 26 -0.43 0.53 -5.25
C LEU A 26 -0.61 -0.98 -5.47
N HIS A 27 -0.01 -1.52 -6.53
CA HIS A 27 -0.05 -2.97 -6.79
C HIS A 27 0.70 -3.78 -5.73
N GLN A 28 1.83 -3.26 -5.25
CA GLN A 28 2.58 -3.90 -4.16
C GLN A 28 1.80 -3.87 -2.85
N LEU A 29 1.09 -2.78 -2.57
CA LEU A 29 0.22 -2.62 -1.40
C LEU A 29 -0.92 -3.65 -1.42
N ASP A 30 -1.62 -3.78 -2.56
CA ASP A 30 -2.70 -4.75 -2.73
C ASP A 30 -2.20 -6.21 -2.57
N ARG A 31 -1.06 -6.54 -3.19
CA ARG A 31 -0.44 -7.87 -3.04
C ARG A 31 -0.04 -8.17 -1.60
N THR A 32 0.53 -7.20 -0.90
CA THR A 32 0.95 -7.32 0.50
C THR A 32 -0.25 -7.54 1.41
N ARG A 33 -1.31 -6.73 1.23
CA ARG A 33 -2.60 -6.90 1.91
C ARG A 33 -3.18 -8.30 1.70
N TYR A 34 -3.19 -8.78 0.46
CA TYR A 34 -3.72 -10.10 0.13
C TYR A 34 -2.91 -11.23 0.79
N ALA A 35 -1.59 -11.12 0.80
CA ALA A 35 -0.72 -12.09 1.47
C ALA A 35 -0.98 -12.17 2.98
N ILE A 36 -1.04 -11.02 3.66
CA ILE A 36 -1.36 -10.95 5.10
C ILE A 36 -2.73 -11.60 5.37
N GLN A 37 -3.74 -11.24 4.59
CA GLN A 37 -5.10 -11.79 4.77
C GLN A 37 -5.13 -13.31 4.57
N THR A 38 -4.35 -13.81 3.61
CA THR A 38 -4.25 -15.25 3.33
C THR A 38 -3.59 -15.98 4.50
N ILE A 39 -2.46 -15.47 4.99
CA ILE A 39 -1.76 -16.08 6.12
C ILE A 39 -2.63 -16.08 7.38
N ALA A 40 -3.27 -14.95 7.69
CA ALA A 40 -4.16 -14.84 8.85
C ALA A 40 -5.30 -15.87 8.78
N ARG A 41 -5.87 -16.10 7.59
CA ARG A 41 -6.90 -17.12 7.40
C ARG A 41 -6.36 -18.54 7.58
N MET A 42 -5.17 -18.84 7.07
CA MET A 42 -4.55 -20.16 7.23
C MET A 42 -4.28 -20.47 8.71
N VAL A 43 -3.66 -19.53 9.43
CA VAL A 43 -3.36 -19.67 10.86
C VAL A 43 -4.66 -19.74 11.68
N GLY A 44 -5.61 -18.85 11.42
CA GLY A 44 -6.90 -18.82 12.12
C GLY A 44 -7.70 -20.11 11.93
N ASN A 45 -7.84 -20.59 10.69
CA ASN A 45 -8.54 -21.84 10.41
C ASN A 45 -7.86 -23.03 11.10
N SER A 46 -6.54 -23.08 11.07
CA SER A 46 -5.78 -24.14 11.76
C SER A 46 -5.96 -24.11 13.28
N ALA A 47 -6.16 -22.94 13.88
CA ALA A 47 -6.30 -22.78 15.33
C ALA A 47 -7.75 -23.02 15.81
N SER A 48 -8.75 -22.63 15.03
CA SER A 48 -10.16 -22.64 15.45
C SER A 48 -10.96 -23.82 14.92
N GLU A 49 -10.62 -24.34 13.73
CA GLU A 49 -11.40 -25.39 13.06
C GLU A 49 -10.48 -26.43 12.36
N PRO A 50 -9.56 -27.08 13.11
CA PRO A 50 -8.60 -28.01 12.52
C PRO A 50 -9.27 -29.15 11.73
N ASP A 51 -10.38 -29.68 12.25
CA ASP A 51 -11.09 -30.82 11.64
C ASP A 51 -11.96 -30.43 10.44
N ALA A 52 -12.25 -29.15 10.23
CA ALA A 52 -13.12 -28.68 9.14
C ALA A 52 -12.41 -28.69 7.77
N THR A 53 -11.07 -28.73 7.76
CA THR A 53 -10.27 -28.63 6.54
C THR A 53 -9.91 -29.99 5.94
N GLY A 54 -10.17 -31.10 6.64
CA GLY A 54 -9.73 -32.44 6.26
C GLY A 54 -8.20 -32.60 6.22
N SER A 55 -7.46 -31.60 6.69
CA SER A 55 -6.00 -31.57 6.76
C SER A 55 -5.55 -31.46 8.22
N PRO A 56 -4.38 -31.99 8.60
CA PRO A 56 -3.85 -31.79 9.93
C PRO A 56 -3.61 -30.28 10.17
N PRO A 57 -3.86 -29.79 11.40
CA PRO A 57 -3.50 -28.42 11.76
C PRO A 57 -2.01 -28.15 11.55
N LEU A 58 -1.70 -26.89 11.26
CA LEU A 58 -0.35 -26.36 11.16
C LEU A 58 0.42 -26.65 12.45
N ASP A 59 1.65 -27.11 12.30
CA ASP A 59 2.52 -27.30 13.44
C ASP A 59 2.98 -25.95 14.02
N PRO A 60 3.43 -25.90 15.29
CA PRO A 60 3.80 -24.65 15.94
C PRO A 60 4.91 -23.86 15.22
N TRP A 61 5.83 -24.56 14.54
CA TRP A 61 6.90 -23.89 13.79
C TRP A 61 6.34 -23.24 12.53
N ALA A 62 5.46 -23.92 11.80
CA ALA A 62 4.76 -23.34 10.65
C ALA A 62 3.95 -22.10 11.04
N VAL A 63 3.21 -22.15 12.16
CA VAL A 63 2.48 -20.98 12.68
C VAL A 63 3.44 -19.83 12.99
N THR A 64 4.55 -20.11 13.68
CA THR A 64 5.55 -19.09 14.05
C THR A 64 6.18 -18.45 12.80
N ALA A 65 6.56 -19.24 11.81
CA ALA A 65 7.14 -18.75 10.56
C ALA A 65 6.13 -17.89 9.76
N LEU A 66 4.88 -18.31 9.71
CA LEU A 66 3.80 -17.57 9.06
C LEU A 66 3.53 -16.22 9.75
N MET A 67 3.47 -16.21 11.08
CA MET A 67 3.26 -14.97 11.83
C MET A 67 4.46 -14.02 11.72
N GLY A 68 5.70 -14.54 11.75
CA GLY A 68 6.89 -13.72 11.44
C GLY A 68 6.86 -13.16 10.02
N GLY A 69 6.35 -13.92 9.04
CA GLY A 69 6.10 -13.43 7.69
C GLY A 69 5.07 -12.28 7.65
N VAL A 70 4.01 -12.35 8.45
CA VAL A 70 3.03 -11.25 8.58
C VAL A 70 3.69 -9.99 9.15
N GLU A 71 4.54 -10.12 10.17
CA GLU A 71 5.30 -9.00 10.73
C GLU A 71 6.16 -8.33 9.65
N SER A 72 6.94 -9.10 8.89
CA SER A 72 7.76 -8.56 7.80
C SER A 72 6.93 -7.92 6.68
N LEU A 73 5.75 -8.45 6.36
CA LEU A 73 4.84 -7.85 5.38
C LEU A 73 4.25 -6.52 5.88
N CYS A 74 3.97 -6.41 7.19
CA CYS A 74 3.53 -5.15 7.80
C CYS A 74 4.65 -4.09 7.81
N GLU A 75 5.89 -4.49 8.08
CA GLU A 75 7.05 -3.60 7.95
C GLU A 75 7.22 -3.11 6.51
N HIS A 76 7.12 -4.03 5.53
CA HIS A 76 7.17 -3.68 4.11
C HIS A 76 6.05 -2.70 3.70
N LEU A 77 4.85 -2.87 4.25
CA LEU A 77 3.74 -1.95 4.03
C LEU A 77 4.09 -0.54 4.51
N GLY A 78 4.70 -0.42 5.69
CA GLY A 78 5.19 0.85 6.22
C GLY A 78 6.16 1.53 5.24
N THR A 79 7.19 0.80 4.80
CA THR A 79 8.17 1.31 3.81
C THR A 79 7.51 1.76 2.50
N LEU A 80 6.53 1.00 1.99
CA LEU A 80 5.80 1.39 0.78
C LEU A 80 5.00 2.68 0.98
N THR A 81 4.32 2.81 2.12
CA THR A 81 3.52 4.01 2.41
C THR A 81 4.38 5.25 2.62
N GLU A 82 5.55 5.12 3.24
CA GLU A 82 6.53 6.20 3.35
C GLU A 82 7.06 6.63 1.98
N ALA A 83 7.42 5.68 1.11
CA ALA A 83 7.87 5.97 -0.25
C ALA A 83 6.77 6.65 -1.10
N MET A 84 5.52 6.23 -0.93
CA MET A 84 4.37 6.88 -1.58
C MET A 84 4.16 8.32 -1.08
N LEU A 85 4.31 8.55 0.23
CA LEU A 85 4.18 9.88 0.82
C LEU A 85 5.29 10.81 0.34
N ASP A 86 6.55 10.34 0.33
CA ASP A 86 7.68 11.10 -0.20
C ASP A 86 7.44 11.48 -1.67
N GLN A 87 7.01 10.53 -2.50
CA GLN A 87 6.68 10.78 -3.89
C GLN A 87 5.55 11.80 -4.06
N ALA A 88 4.48 11.69 -3.27
CA ALA A 88 3.33 12.59 -3.36
C ALA A 88 3.67 14.03 -2.95
N LEU A 89 4.64 14.20 -2.04
CA LEU A 89 5.10 15.49 -1.55
C LEU A 89 6.14 16.15 -2.47
N GLN A 90 6.76 15.42 -3.39
CA GLN A 90 7.72 16.00 -4.33
C GLN A 90 7.06 17.11 -5.18
N PRO A 91 7.75 18.24 -5.38
CA PRO A 91 7.28 19.30 -6.26
C PRO A 91 7.24 18.77 -7.70
N HIS A 92 6.11 18.97 -8.38
CA HIS A 92 5.98 18.60 -9.79
C HIS A 92 6.90 19.50 -10.60
N ASP A 93 8.00 18.99 -11.13
CA ASP A 93 8.84 19.76 -12.06
C ASP A 93 8.06 19.85 -13.39
N GLU A 94 7.33 20.96 -13.60
CA GLU A 94 6.61 21.28 -14.85
C GLU A 94 7.55 21.49 -16.06
N ARG A 95 8.80 21.01 -15.99
CA ARG A 95 9.81 21.13 -17.05
C ARG A 95 9.84 19.95 -18.02
N GLU A 96 8.85 19.07 -18.02
CA GLU A 96 8.59 18.27 -19.21
C GLU A 96 7.93 19.19 -20.25
N ALA A 97 8.80 19.90 -20.99
CA ALA A 97 8.41 20.78 -22.07
C ALA A 97 7.42 20.07 -23.01
N PRO A 98 6.33 20.73 -23.43
CA PRO A 98 5.41 20.13 -24.40
C PRO A 98 6.20 19.90 -25.68
N ASN A 99 6.42 18.62 -26.02
CA ASN A 99 7.04 18.24 -27.27
C ASN A 99 6.09 18.66 -28.42
N PRO A 100 6.35 19.74 -29.18
CA PRO A 100 5.41 20.24 -30.16
C PRO A 100 5.69 19.51 -31.48
N THR A 101 5.36 18.22 -31.53
CA THR A 101 5.38 17.44 -32.76
C THR A 101 3.96 17.16 -33.24
N HIS A 102 3.22 18.24 -33.51
CA HIS A 102 2.09 18.18 -34.44
C HIS A 102 2.20 19.33 -35.45
N LYS A 103 3.09 19.20 -36.43
CA LYS A 103 3.02 20.04 -37.63
C LYS A 103 1.75 19.65 -38.40
N ALA A 104 0.75 20.53 -38.41
CA ALA A 104 -0.39 20.40 -39.31
C ALA A 104 0.10 20.42 -40.78
N PRO A 105 -0.47 19.61 -41.68
CA PRO A 105 -0.06 19.60 -43.08
C PRO A 105 -0.47 20.92 -43.76
N PRO A 106 0.31 21.40 -44.76
CA PRO A 106 0.01 22.66 -45.44
C PRO A 106 -1.31 22.54 -46.22
N SER A 107 -2.17 23.54 -46.06
CA SER A 107 -3.41 23.69 -46.82
C SER A 107 -3.12 23.68 -48.32
N ILE A 108 -3.76 22.76 -49.04
CA ILE A 108 -3.76 22.72 -50.51
C ILE A 108 -4.60 23.91 -50.98
N GLN A 109 -3.97 24.85 -51.70
CA GLN A 109 -4.65 25.85 -52.53
C GLN A 109 -4.96 25.25 -53.91
#